data_AF-A0A915BWD5-F1
#
_entry.id   AF-A0A915BWD5-F1
#
_cell.length_a   1.000
_cell.length_b   1.000
_cell.length_c   1.000
_cell.angle_alpha   90.00
_cell.angle_beta   90.00
_cell.angle_gamma   90.00
#
_symmetry.space_group_name_H-M   'P 1'
#
loop_
_entity.id
_entity.type
_entity.pdbx_description
1 polymer ?
#
loop_
_entity_poly.entity_id
_entity_poly.type
_entity_poly.pdbx_seq_one_letter_code
_entity_poly.pdbx_strand_id
1 'polypeptide(L)'
;MPRNRRPDIDDESCCGLRLLKIIIYFFNFLFYISGLTLIGIGVWTVFYKWDYIALLPSNNYKLATYLAICIGFLIIAVATFGCIYVANDRTMFVLVGKCCGALSFEDWRNSVWWQNVNTAALSESRGFDLAVPDFCCRTLTNECGRRDHPSNIYYDVGAHIVHFQQVERIEH
;
A
#
# COMPACT_ATOMS: atom_id res chain seq x y z
N MET A 1 -25.00 -7.37 -30.72
CA MET A 1 -25.32 -7.17 -29.28
C MET A 1 -24.14 -6.45 -28.65
N PRO A 2 -24.32 -5.29 -28.00
CA PRO A 2 -23.21 -4.61 -27.33
C PRO A 2 -22.74 -5.51 -26.18
N ARG A 3 -21.44 -5.87 -26.17
CA ARG A 3 -20.85 -6.60 -25.05
C ARG A 3 -20.92 -5.68 -23.84
N ASN A 4 -21.64 -6.09 -22.79
CA ASN A 4 -21.65 -5.44 -21.49
C ASN A 4 -20.29 -5.68 -20.81
N ARG A 5 -19.25 -5.06 -21.38
CA ARG A 5 -17.85 -5.19 -20.94
C ARG A 5 -17.60 -4.12 -19.88
N ARG A 6 -16.99 -4.50 -18.76
CA ARG A 6 -16.49 -3.49 -17.83
C ARG A 6 -15.41 -2.65 -18.56
N PRO A 7 -15.35 -1.33 -18.33
CA PRO A 7 -14.21 -0.55 -18.82
C PRO A 7 -12.94 -1.22 -18.29
N ASP A 8 -11.98 -1.51 -19.18
CA ASP A 8 -10.69 -2.04 -18.78
C ASP A 8 -10.10 -1.05 -17.77
N ILE A 9 -9.84 -1.56 -16.58
CA ILE A 9 -9.21 -0.81 -15.53
C ILE A 9 -7.74 -0.88 -15.84
N ASP A 10 -7.14 0.26 -16.12
CA ASP A 10 -5.74 0.34 -16.49
C ASP A 10 -4.92 -0.35 -15.40
N ASP A 11 -4.24 -1.44 -15.78
CA ASP A 11 -3.40 -2.26 -14.91
C ASP A 11 -2.36 -1.43 -14.14
N GLU A 12 -1.98 -0.29 -14.73
CA GLU A 12 -1.08 0.72 -14.19
C GLU A 12 -1.60 1.33 -12.88
N SER A 13 -2.92 1.51 -12.72
CA SER A 13 -3.51 2.07 -11.50
C SER A 13 -3.38 1.11 -10.31
N CYS A 14 -3.61 -0.18 -10.53
CA CYS A 14 -3.53 -1.21 -9.48
C CYS A 14 -2.08 -1.47 -9.04
N CYS A 15 -1.13 -1.45 -9.98
CA CYS A 15 0.30 -1.44 -9.66
C CYS A 15 0.71 -0.16 -8.91
N GLY A 16 0.17 0.99 -9.30
CA GLY A 16 0.41 2.29 -8.69
C GLY A 16 0.02 2.35 -7.21
N LEU A 17 -1.10 1.73 -6.81
CA LEU A 17 -1.50 1.68 -5.38
C LEU A 17 -0.53 0.85 -4.53
N ARG A 18 0.00 -0.25 -5.07
CA ARG A 18 1.04 -1.04 -4.40
C ARG A 18 2.34 -0.26 -4.27
N LEU A 19 2.78 0.36 -5.36
CA LEU A 19 3.96 1.23 -5.37
C LEU A 19 3.80 2.35 -4.34
N LEU A 20 2.63 2.99 -4.31
CA LEU A 20 2.28 4.04 -3.36
C LEU A 20 2.38 3.56 -1.91
N LYS A 21 1.86 2.37 -1.58
CA LYS A 21 2.03 1.78 -0.23
C LYS A 21 3.50 1.60 0.12
N ILE A 22 4.29 1.02 -0.77
CA ILE A 22 5.73 0.78 -0.53
C ILE A 22 6.47 2.10 -0.33
N ILE A 23 6.18 3.09 -1.17
CA ILE A 23 6.77 4.43 -1.09
C ILE A 23 6.39 5.12 0.23
N ILE A 24 5.12 5.07 0.63
CA ILE A 24 4.65 5.67 1.88
C ILE A 24 5.29 4.97 3.09
N TYR A 25 5.43 3.64 3.08
CA TYR A 25 6.13 2.91 4.14
C TYR A 25 7.62 3.28 4.20
N PHE A 26 8.29 3.36 3.05
CA PHE A 26 9.70 3.74 2.98
C PHE A 26 9.94 5.15 3.52
N PHE A 27 9.16 6.13 3.09
CA PHE A 27 9.31 7.51 3.58
C PHE A 27 8.95 7.63 5.07
N ASN A 28 7.92 6.94 5.57
CA ASN A 28 7.62 6.91 7.01
C ASN A 28 8.76 6.29 7.83
N PHE A 29 9.44 5.27 7.31
CA PHE A 29 10.63 4.70 7.94
C PHE A 29 11.79 5.72 8.00
N LEU A 30 12.02 6.47 6.92
CA LEU A 30 13.03 7.54 6.92
C LEU A 30 12.71 8.64 7.95
N PHE A 31 11.44 9.03 8.06
CA PHE A 31 10.99 9.97 9.09
C PHE A 31 11.13 9.41 10.51
N TYR A 32 10.93 8.10 10.68
CA TYR A 32 11.13 7.45 11.97
C TYR A 32 12.60 7.49 12.41
N ILE A 33 13.54 7.16 11.51
CA ILE A 33 14.98 7.25 11.79
C ILE A 33 15.41 8.69 12.06
N SER A 34 14.90 9.67 11.31
CA SER A 34 15.24 11.08 11.53
C SER A 34 14.71 11.62 12.88
N GLY A 35 13.54 11.17 13.32
CA GLY A 35 13.02 11.48 14.66
C GLY A 35 13.91 10.91 15.77
N LEU A 36 14.38 9.67 15.63
CA LEU A 36 15.29 9.04 16.60
C LEU A 36 16.65 9.74 16.67
N THR A 37 17.22 10.14 15.52
CA THR A 37 18.50 10.87 15.52
C THR A 37 18.36 12.25 16.15
N LEU A 38 17.26 12.97 15.90
CA LEU A 38 16.99 14.27 16.55
C LEU A 38 16.85 14.15 18.06
N ILE A 39 16.10 13.16 18.55
CA ILE A 39 15.98 12.90 20.00
C ILE A 39 17.34 12.48 20.56
N GLY A 40 18.06 11.59 19.90
CA GLY A 40 19.38 11.13 20.33
C GLY A 40 20.39 12.27 20.47
N ILE A 41 20.47 13.16 19.47
CA ILE A 41 21.32 14.36 19.52
C ILE A 41 20.87 15.31 20.63
N GLY A 42 19.56 15.53 20.79
CA GLY A 42 19.02 16.39 21.84
C GLY A 42 19.32 15.88 23.24
N VAL A 43 19.11 14.58 23.48
CA VAL A 43 19.39 13.91 24.75
C VAL A 43 20.89 13.89 25.03
N TRP A 44 21.72 13.50 24.05
CA TRP A 44 23.18 13.55 24.14
C TRP A 44 23.65 14.95 24.55
N THR A 45 23.10 15.98 23.91
CA THR A 45 23.41 17.38 24.21
C THR A 45 23.09 17.76 25.66
N VAL A 46 21.94 17.31 26.19
CA VAL A 46 21.57 17.56 27.60
C VAL A 46 22.52 16.84 28.56
N PHE A 47 22.93 15.61 28.26
CA PHE A 47 23.86 14.82 29.09
C PHE A 47 25.32 15.23 28.97
N TYR A 48 25.76 15.76 27.83
CA TYR A 48 27.14 16.25 27.68
C TYR A 48 27.30 17.69 28.20
N LYS A 49 26.20 18.45 28.30
CA LYS A 49 26.22 19.82 28.86
C LYS A 49 26.62 19.89 30.33
N TRP A 50 26.79 18.78 31.06
CA TRP A 50 27.27 18.80 32.45
C TRP A 50 28.73 19.26 32.58
N ASP A 51 29.56 19.15 31.53
CA ASP A 51 31.01 19.46 31.59
C ASP A 51 31.46 20.73 30.84
N TYR A 52 30.63 21.32 29.96
CA TYR A 52 31.02 22.41 29.03
C TYR A 52 30.38 23.78 29.34
N ILE A 53 29.87 24.00 30.56
CA ILE A 53 29.02 25.14 30.96
C ILE A 53 29.66 26.55 30.84
N ALA A 54 30.96 26.67 30.52
CA ALA A 54 31.61 27.99 30.51
C ALA A 54 31.53 28.78 29.18
N LEU A 55 31.15 28.19 28.03
CA LEU A 55 31.38 28.87 26.72
C LEU A 55 30.14 29.31 25.92
N LEU A 56 28.92 28.85 26.20
CA LEU A 56 27.70 29.42 25.57
C LEU A 56 26.52 29.48 26.56
N PRO A 57 26.37 30.59 27.32
CA PRO A 57 25.33 30.80 28.33
C PRO A 57 24.01 31.35 27.75
N SER A 58 23.73 31.15 26.46
CA SER A 58 22.50 31.69 25.86
C SER A 58 21.31 30.75 26.11
N ASN A 59 20.23 31.32 26.67
CA ASN A 59 18.96 30.62 26.92
C ASN A 59 18.37 30.01 25.62
N ASN A 60 18.76 30.56 24.48
CA ASN A 60 18.41 30.11 23.14
C ASN A 60 18.88 28.68 22.84
N TYR A 61 20.04 28.25 23.36
CA TYR A 61 20.54 26.91 23.12
C TYR A 61 19.68 25.85 23.84
N LYS A 62 19.31 26.10 25.10
CA LYS A 62 18.40 25.22 25.86
C LYS A 62 17.05 25.11 25.18
N LEU A 63 16.49 26.25 24.77
CA LEU A 63 15.22 26.30 24.05
C LEU A 63 15.28 25.50 22.74
N ALA A 64 16.34 25.68 21.94
CA ALA A 64 16.52 24.95 20.69
C ALA A 64 16.63 23.43 20.90
N THR A 65 17.37 22.99 21.92
CA THR A 65 17.48 21.55 22.25
C THR A 65 16.14 20.96 22.67
N TYR A 66 15.37 21.62 23.54
CA TYR A 66 14.05 21.12 23.93
C TYR A 66 13.06 21.10 22.76
N LEU A 67 13.08 22.13 21.91
CA LEU A 67 12.25 22.17 20.70
C LEU A 67 12.59 21.03 19.74
N ALA A 68 13.89 20.72 19.54
CA ALA A 68 14.32 19.61 18.70
C ALA A 68 13.82 18.25 19.24
N ILE A 69 13.86 18.03 20.55
CA ILE A 69 13.34 16.82 21.19
C ILE A 69 11.82 16.72 20.99
N CYS A 70 11.07 17.81 21.24
CA CYS A 70 9.62 17.85 21.03
C CYS A 70 9.24 17.54 19.58
N ILE A 71 9.93 18.17 18.61
CA ILE A 71 9.72 17.91 17.18
C ILE A 71 10.03 16.45 16.84
N GLY A 72 11.10 15.86 17.38
CA GLY A 72 11.44 14.46 17.17
C GLY A 72 10.33 13.51 17.64
N PHE A 73 9.72 13.75 18.81
CA PHE A 73 8.58 12.96 19.27
C PHE A 73 7.35 13.13 18.39
N LEU A 74 7.07 14.35 17.91
CA LEU A 74 5.94 14.61 17.00
C LEU A 74 6.13 13.90 15.66
N ILE A 75 7.33 13.90 15.10
CA ILE A 75 7.65 13.18 13.86
C ILE A 75 7.41 11.68 14.03
N ILE A 76 7.89 11.10 15.13
CA ILE A 76 7.67 9.67 15.44
C ILE A 76 6.17 9.38 15.58
N ALA A 77 5.43 10.20 16.32
CA ALA A 77 3.99 10.03 16.49
C ALA A 77 3.28 10.06 15.12
N VAL A 78 3.51 11.08 14.29
CA VAL A 78 2.91 11.19 12.96
C VAL A 78 3.28 9.99 12.07
N ALA A 79 4.53 9.52 12.09
CA ALA A 79 4.95 8.35 11.34
C ALA A 79 4.23 7.06 11.82
N THR A 80 4.05 6.87 13.13
CA THR A 80 3.30 5.73 13.66
C THR A 80 1.83 5.78 13.28
N PHE A 81 1.22 6.97 13.33
CA PHE A 81 -0.13 7.17 12.83
C PHE A 81 -0.22 6.87 11.32
N GLY A 82 0.74 7.35 10.51
CA GLY A 82 0.84 7.04 9.09
C GLY A 82 0.87 5.53 8.80
N CYS A 83 1.69 4.78 9.56
CA CYS A 83 1.73 3.32 9.47
C CYS A 83 0.40 2.67 9.89
N ILE A 84 -0.24 3.13 10.97
CA ILE A 84 -1.53 2.59 11.43
C ILE A 84 -2.65 2.87 10.43
N TYR A 85 -2.74 4.09 9.90
CA TYR A 85 -3.74 4.46 8.89
C TYR A 85 -3.57 3.69 7.58
N VAL A 86 -2.32 3.43 7.16
CA VAL A 86 -2.03 2.62 5.96
C VAL A 86 -2.24 1.12 6.22
N ALA A 87 -1.89 0.62 7.39
CA ALA A 87 -2.07 -0.79 7.76
C ALA A 87 -3.54 -1.15 8.02
N ASN A 88 -4.35 -0.19 8.48
CA ASN A 88 -5.77 -0.40 8.73
C ASN A 88 -6.58 -0.27 7.43
N ASP A 89 -6.26 -1.12 6.45
CA ASP A 89 -6.73 -1.28 5.05
C ASP A 89 -8.23 -1.04 4.73
N ARG A 90 -9.07 -0.72 5.72
CA ARG A 90 -10.51 -0.53 5.67
C ARG A 90 -10.95 0.72 4.88
N THR A 91 -10.15 1.78 4.80
CA THR A 91 -10.55 3.06 4.15
C THR A 91 -10.02 3.21 2.73
N MET A 92 -8.87 2.61 2.40
CA MET A 92 -8.39 2.54 1.02
C MET A 92 -9.31 1.66 0.15
N PHE A 93 -10.05 0.73 0.76
CA PHE A 93 -11.02 -0.14 0.09
C PHE A 93 -12.09 0.60 -0.72
N VAL A 94 -12.45 1.83 -0.36
CA VAL A 94 -13.48 2.61 -1.09
C VAL A 94 -13.00 3.07 -2.49
N LEU A 95 -11.69 3.12 -2.72
CA LEU A 95 -11.09 3.35 -4.04
C LEU A 95 -10.79 2.03 -4.80
N VAL A 96 -10.84 0.86 -4.13
CA VAL A 96 -10.23 -0.43 -4.56
C VAL A 96 -11.29 -1.48 -4.97
N GLY A 97 -12.37 -1.05 -5.61
CA GLY A 97 -13.34 -1.99 -6.22
C GLY A 97 -12.90 -2.58 -7.57
N LYS A 98 -11.65 -2.34 -8.01
CA LYS A 98 -11.25 -2.42 -9.42
C LYS A 98 -10.05 -3.34 -9.72
N CYS A 99 -9.35 -3.87 -8.70
CA CYS A 99 -8.20 -4.76 -8.90
C CYS A 99 -8.58 -6.21 -8.60
N CYS A 100 -8.17 -7.14 -9.47
CA CYS A 100 -8.40 -8.56 -9.23
C CYS A 100 -7.26 -9.19 -8.40
N GLY A 101 -7.42 -9.16 -7.08
CA GLY A 101 -6.42 -9.68 -6.15
C GLY A 101 -5.34 -8.64 -5.81
N ALA A 102 -4.33 -9.05 -5.04
CA ALA A 102 -3.24 -8.17 -4.64
C ALA A 102 -2.13 -8.17 -5.70
N LEU A 103 -1.63 -9.37 -6.03
CA LEU A 103 -0.63 -9.74 -7.04
C LEU A 103 -1.30 -10.32 -8.29
N SER A 104 -2.23 -11.24 -8.08
CA SER A 104 -2.91 -11.97 -9.15
C SER A 104 -4.28 -12.42 -8.72
N PHE A 105 -5.07 -12.89 -9.69
CA PHE A 105 -6.38 -13.48 -9.44
C PHE A 105 -6.30 -14.68 -8.47
N GLU A 106 -5.15 -15.36 -8.36
CA GLU A 106 -4.97 -16.54 -7.50
C GLU A 106 -4.98 -16.18 -6.01
N ASP A 107 -4.68 -14.94 -5.63
CA ASP A 107 -4.68 -14.52 -4.22
C ASP A 107 -6.03 -14.74 -3.56
N TRP A 108 -7.11 -14.71 -4.34
CA TRP A 108 -8.45 -15.01 -3.86
C TRP A 108 -8.54 -16.42 -3.28
N ARG A 109 -7.86 -17.42 -3.85
CA ARG A 109 -7.93 -18.81 -3.38
C ARG A 109 -7.45 -19.00 -1.94
N ASN A 110 -6.58 -18.11 -1.45
CA ASN A 110 -6.07 -18.14 -0.09
C ASN A 110 -6.75 -17.12 0.85
N SER A 111 -7.78 -16.41 0.38
CA SER A 111 -8.45 -15.34 1.13
C SER A 111 -9.60 -15.86 2.00
N VAL A 112 -9.91 -15.11 3.06
CA VAL A 112 -11.11 -15.35 3.91
C VAL A 112 -12.39 -15.28 3.08
N TRP A 113 -12.41 -14.46 2.03
CA TRP A 113 -13.55 -14.40 1.11
C TRP A 113 -13.83 -15.76 0.46
N TRP A 114 -12.80 -16.42 -0.07
CA TRP A 114 -12.95 -17.72 -0.75
C TRP A 114 -13.48 -18.79 0.18
N GLN A 115 -12.99 -18.81 1.43
CA GLN A 115 -13.47 -19.71 2.47
C GLN A 115 -14.97 -19.50 2.78
N ASN A 116 -15.42 -18.24 2.80
CA ASN A 116 -16.80 -17.91 3.10
C ASN A 116 -17.76 -18.22 1.93
N VAL A 117 -17.32 -18.05 0.68
CA VAL A 117 -18.19 -18.28 -0.49
C VAL A 117 -18.19 -19.72 -0.99
N ASN A 118 -17.11 -20.48 -0.75
CA ASN A 118 -16.98 -21.90 -1.14
C ASN A 118 -17.11 -22.84 0.05
N THR A 119 -17.95 -22.48 1.03
CA THR A 119 -18.37 -23.44 2.06
C THR A 119 -19.09 -24.61 1.40
N ALA A 120 -19.02 -25.81 2.01
CA ALA A 120 -19.63 -27.03 1.46
C ALA A 120 -21.12 -26.83 1.10
N ALA A 121 -21.89 -26.16 1.96
CA ALA A 121 -23.31 -25.87 1.73
C ALA A 121 -23.56 -24.97 0.50
N LEU A 122 -22.71 -23.95 0.29
CA LEU A 122 -22.86 -23.02 -0.83
C LEU A 122 -22.33 -23.59 -2.15
N SER A 123 -21.22 -24.32 -2.11
CA SER A 123 -20.66 -25.00 -3.28
C SER A 123 -21.60 -26.10 -3.79
N GLU A 124 -22.20 -26.88 -2.89
CA GLU A 124 -23.20 -27.90 -3.24
C GLU A 124 -24.47 -27.28 -3.83
N SER A 125 -24.96 -26.18 -3.25
CA SER A 125 -26.13 -25.47 -3.78
C SER A 125 -25.91 -24.87 -5.17
N ARG A 126 -24.69 -24.42 -5.49
CA ARG A 126 -24.34 -23.86 -6.81
C ARG A 126 -23.87 -24.91 -7.80
N GLY A 127 -23.34 -26.04 -7.32
CA GLY A 127 -22.70 -27.08 -8.12
C GLY A 127 -21.31 -26.70 -8.66
N PHE A 128 -20.63 -25.72 -8.05
CA PHE A 128 -19.27 -25.31 -8.38
C PHE A 128 -18.65 -24.39 -7.33
N ASP A 129 -17.32 -24.34 -7.30
CA ASP A 129 -16.55 -23.36 -6.53
C ASP A 129 -16.27 -22.09 -7.35
N LEU A 130 -16.34 -20.92 -6.71
CA LEU A 130 -15.90 -19.66 -7.30
C LEU A 130 -14.39 -19.49 -7.12
N ALA A 131 -13.67 -19.24 -8.21
CA ALA A 131 -12.25 -18.90 -8.17
C ALA A 131 -12.03 -17.45 -7.71
N VAL A 132 -12.86 -16.53 -8.21
CA VAL A 132 -12.74 -15.08 -7.96
C VAL A 132 -14.11 -14.41 -7.82
N PRO A 133 -14.19 -13.23 -7.18
CA PRO A 133 -15.42 -12.44 -7.15
C PRO A 133 -15.81 -11.93 -8.53
N ASP A 134 -17.09 -11.62 -8.73
CA ASP A 134 -17.58 -11.17 -10.04
C ASP A 134 -16.90 -9.88 -10.53
N PHE A 135 -16.41 -9.00 -9.66
CA PHE A 135 -15.70 -7.78 -10.09
C PHE A 135 -14.36 -8.04 -10.79
N CYS A 136 -13.77 -9.23 -10.63
CA CYS A 136 -12.57 -9.67 -11.34
C CYS A 136 -12.81 -10.00 -12.83
N CYS A 137 -14.07 -10.02 -13.27
CA CYS A 137 -14.39 -10.43 -14.63
C CYS A 137 -14.44 -9.26 -15.61
N ARG A 138 -14.01 -9.55 -16.84
CA ARG A 138 -14.05 -8.63 -17.97
C ARG A 138 -15.48 -8.30 -18.42
N THR A 139 -16.40 -9.26 -18.26
CA THR A 139 -17.81 -9.13 -18.64
C THR A 139 -18.68 -9.01 -17.40
N LEU A 140 -19.73 -8.17 -17.46
CA LEU A 140 -20.75 -8.07 -16.42
C LEU A 140 -21.70 -9.28 -16.48
N THR A 141 -21.23 -10.39 -15.93
CA THR A 141 -21.97 -11.65 -15.81
C THR A 141 -21.88 -12.15 -14.37
N ASN A 142 -23.02 -12.54 -13.79
CA ASN A 142 -23.04 -13.15 -12.46
C ASN A 142 -22.31 -14.49 -12.47
N GLU A 143 -21.60 -14.78 -11.39
CA GLU A 143 -20.88 -16.03 -11.17
C GLU A 143 -19.83 -16.36 -12.26
N CYS A 144 -19.30 -15.32 -12.89
CA CYS A 144 -18.27 -15.45 -13.93
C CYS A 144 -16.98 -16.06 -13.38
N GLY A 145 -16.72 -15.90 -12.08
CA GLY A 145 -15.60 -16.50 -11.36
C GLY A 145 -15.63 -18.02 -11.29
N ARG A 146 -16.64 -18.70 -11.85
CA ARG A 146 -16.66 -20.17 -12.00
C ARG A 146 -15.53 -20.70 -12.88
N ARG A 147 -15.04 -19.92 -13.83
CA ARG A 147 -13.99 -20.32 -14.78
C ARG A 147 -12.86 -19.31 -14.80
N ASP A 148 -11.68 -19.76 -14.41
CA ASP A 148 -10.38 -19.13 -14.58
C ASP A 148 -9.90 -19.26 -16.03
N HIS A 149 -10.50 -18.52 -16.96
CA HIS A 149 -9.99 -18.41 -18.32
C HIS A 149 -9.55 -16.97 -18.62
N PRO A 150 -8.41 -16.72 -19.31
CA PRO A 150 -7.86 -15.37 -19.53
C PRO A 150 -8.76 -14.43 -20.34
N SER A 151 -9.65 -15.01 -21.15
CA SER A 151 -10.68 -14.23 -21.87
C SER A 151 -11.82 -13.72 -20.96
N ASN A 152 -11.93 -14.24 -19.75
CA ASN A 152 -13.04 -13.98 -18.82
C ASN A 152 -12.60 -13.17 -17.58
N ILE A 153 -11.39 -13.43 -17.07
CA ILE A 153 -10.84 -12.82 -15.85
C ILE A 153 -9.60 -11.97 -16.16
N TYR A 154 -9.35 -10.97 -15.34
CA TYR A 154 -8.08 -10.24 -15.29
C TYR A 154 -7.04 -11.06 -14.51
N TYR A 155 -6.04 -11.61 -15.21
CA TYR A 155 -5.04 -12.52 -14.63
C TYR A 155 -3.94 -11.77 -13.89
N ASP A 156 -3.45 -10.72 -14.54
CA ASP A 156 -2.42 -9.86 -14.00
C ASP A 156 -3.04 -8.58 -13.47
N VAL A 157 -2.50 -8.13 -12.34
CA VAL A 157 -2.37 -6.70 -12.08
C VAL A 157 -1.13 -6.30 -12.86
N GLY A 158 -1.29 -5.91 -14.12
CA GLY A 158 -0.23 -5.82 -15.13
C GLY A 158 1.16 -5.51 -14.58
N ALA A 159 2.00 -6.54 -14.54
CA ALA A 159 3.44 -6.39 -14.42
C ALA A 159 3.98 -5.86 -15.74
N HIS A 160 3.78 -4.56 -16.00
CA HIS A 160 4.40 -3.86 -17.12
C HIS A 160 5.03 -2.54 -16.69
N ILE A 161 5.77 -2.56 -15.56
CA ILE A 161 6.75 -1.52 -15.25
C ILE A 161 8.11 -2.20 -15.12
N VAL A 162 8.71 -2.55 -16.26
CA VAL A 162 9.99 -1.97 -16.72
C VAL A 162 10.04 -2.10 -18.25
N HIS A 163 9.45 -1.15 -18.98
CA HIS A 163 9.88 -0.89 -20.36
C HIS A 163 10.46 0.53 -20.44
N PHE A 164 11.52 0.74 -19.65
CA PHE A 164 12.53 1.76 -19.96
C PHE A 164 13.43 1.23 -21.08
N GLN A 165 12.85 1.02 -22.27
CA GLN A 165 13.56 0.90 -23.55
C GLN A 165 12.52 0.85 -24.68
N GLN A 166 12.79 1.56 -25.78
CA GLN A 166 12.00 1.67 -27.02
C GLN A 166 11.04 2.88 -27.14
N VAL A 167 11.42 4.05 -26.62
CA VAL A 167 11.25 5.30 -27.39
C VAL A 167 12.46 5.41 -28.33
N GLU A 168 12.52 4.59 -29.39
CA GLU A 168 13.53 4.73 -30.47
C GLU A 168 13.28 3.85 -31.72
N ARG A 169 12.03 3.61 -32.14
CA ARG A 169 11.79 3.01 -33.47
C ARG A 169 10.52 3.49 -34.16
N ILE A 170 10.41 4.80 -34.34
CA ILE A 170 9.63 5.39 -35.43
C ILE A 170 10.58 6.28 -36.24
N GLU A 171 11.60 5.66 -36.82
CA GLU A 171 12.15 6.05 -38.12
C GLU A 171 12.43 4.76 -38.87
N HIS A 172 11.45 4.34 -39.68
CA HIS A 172 11.62 3.81 -41.04
C HIS A 172 10.26 3.53 -41.67
#